data_AF-A0A2D2CZZ0-F1
#
_entry.id   AF-A0A2D2CZZ0-F1
#
_cell.length_a   1.000
_cell.length_b   1.000
_cell.length_c   1.000
_cell.angle_alpha   90.00
_cell.angle_beta   90.00
_cell.angle_gamma   90.00
#
_symmetry.space_group_name_H-M   'P 1'
#
loop_
_entity.id
_entity.type
_entity.pdbx_description
1 polymer ?
#
loop_
_entity_poly.entity_id
_entity_poly.type
_entity_poly.pdbx_seq_one_letter_code
_entity_poly.pdbx_strand_id
1 'polypeptide(L)'
;MSDEALKNSSPEAARVRLTLDLSQRLSAIVDRIAAENESSKADVLRFAIEFLSAATEAKKAGMHVGAWKEEGGNRREREFVGI
;
A
#
# COMPACT_ATOMS: atom_id res chain seq x y z
N MET A 1 28.14 -36.79 -13.63
CA MET A 1 27.81 -35.40 -14.00
C MET A 1 26.57 -35.04 -13.19
N SER A 2 26.69 -34.00 -12.38
CA SER A 2 25.95 -33.80 -11.12
C SER A 2 24.53 -33.28 -11.34
N ASP A 3 23.56 -33.90 -10.65
CA ASP A 3 22.17 -33.44 -10.44
C ASP A 3 22.06 -32.15 -9.59
N GLU A 4 23.11 -31.32 -9.58
CA GLU A 4 23.28 -30.20 -8.66
C GLU A 4 22.97 -28.84 -9.31
N ALA A 5 22.58 -28.84 -10.60
CA ALA A 5 22.30 -27.62 -11.37
C ALA A 5 20.85 -27.12 -11.28
N LEU A 6 19.93 -27.85 -10.62
CA LEU A 6 18.50 -27.54 -10.61
C LEU A 6 17.99 -26.84 -9.33
N LYS A 7 18.87 -26.40 -8.43
CA LYS A 7 18.47 -25.90 -7.10
C LYS A 7 18.63 -24.40 -6.84
N ASN A 8 18.79 -23.58 -7.89
CA ASN A 8 19.06 -22.13 -7.71
C ASN A 8 18.19 -21.18 -8.55
N SER A 9 16.95 -21.55 -8.88
CA SER A 9 15.93 -20.54 -9.23
C SER A 9 15.05 -20.29 -8.02
N SER A 10 15.50 -19.39 -7.13
CA SER A 10 14.58 -18.73 -6.21
C SER A 10 13.41 -18.20 -7.06
N PRO A 11 12.13 -18.37 -6.67
CA PRO A 11 11.04 -17.81 -7.43
C PRO A 11 11.18 -16.30 -7.35
N GLU A 12 11.82 -15.70 -8.34
CA GLU A 12 11.80 -14.27 -8.57
C GLU A 12 10.32 -13.90 -8.56
N ALA A 13 9.87 -13.21 -7.50
CA ALA A 13 8.46 -12.98 -7.25
C ALA A 13 7.82 -12.48 -8.54
N ALA A 14 6.95 -13.29 -9.16
CA ALA A 14 6.49 -13.08 -10.52
C ALA A 14 5.89 -11.67 -10.64
N ARG A 15 6.63 -10.74 -11.26
CA ARG A 15 6.20 -9.35 -11.38
C ARG A 15 5.21 -9.23 -12.52
N VAL A 16 4.01 -8.76 -12.21
CA VAL A 16 2.99 -8.45 -13.21
C VAL A 16 3.06 -6.96 -13.55
N ARG A 17 2.98 -6.62 -14.84
CA ARG A 17 2.87 -5.23 -15.30
C ARG A 17 1.40 -4.86 -15.44
N LEU A 18 1.03 -3.70 -14.95
CA LEU A 18 -0.32 -3.15 -15.01
C LEU A 18 -0.27 -1.76 -15.66
N THR A 19 -1.26 -1.49 -16.51
CA THR A 19 -1.53 -0.15 -17.06
C THR A 19 -2.88 0.30 -16.53
N LEU A 20 -2.95 1.54 -16.04
CA LEU A 20 -4.13 2.11 -15.38
C LEU A 20 -4.47 3.45 -16.00
N ASP A 21 -5.75 3.66 -16.29
CA ASP A 21 -6.29 4.98 -16.60
C ASP A 21 -6.72 5.65 -15.28
N LEU A 22 -6.13 6.80 -14.99
CA LEU A 22 -6.42 7.58 -13.78
C LEU A 22 -7.02 8.93 -14.16
N SER A 23 -7.93 9.45 -13.32
CA SER A 23 -8.32 10.86 -13.42
C SER A 23 -7.10 11.76 -13.22
N GLN A 24 -7.08 12.92 -13.86
CA GLN A 24 -5.98 13.90 -13.72
C GLN A 24 -5.74 14.27 -12.25
N ARG A 25 -6.82 14.45 -11.48
CA ARG A 25 -6.75 14.75 -10.04
C ARG A 25 -6.03 13.64 -9.27
N LEU A 26 -6.35 12.38 -9.53
CA LEU A 26 -5.72 11.25 -8.83
C LEU A 26 -4.25 11.09 -9.25
N SER A 27 -3.94 11.25 -10.53
CA SER A 27 -2.55 11.26 -11.02
C SER A 27 -1.72 12.32 -10.29
N ALA A 28 -2.23 13.54 -10.16
CA ALA A 28 -1.55 14.62 -9.46
C ALA A 28 -1.33 14.33 -7.97
N ILE A 29 -2.27 13.63 -7.31
CA ILE A 29 -2.11 13.20 -5.92
C ILE A 29 -0.98 12.18 -5.81
N VAL A 30 -0.93 11.17 -6.69
CA VAL A 30 0.14 10.16 -6.71
C VAL A 30 1.50 10.83 -6.95
N ASP A 31 1.57 11.76 -7.90
CA ASP A 31 2.80 12.49 -8.22
C ASP A 31 3.32 13.29 -7.04
N ARG A 32 2.42 14.00 -6.35
CA ARG A 32 2.77 14.76 -5.15
C ARG A 32 3.28 13.85 -4.03
N ILE A 33 2.59 12.74 -3.74
CA ILE A 33 3.01 11.80 -2.69
C ILE A 33 4.35 11.15 -3.03
N ALA A 34 4.54 10.77 -4.29
CA ALA A 34 5.81 10.21 -4.76
C ALA A 34 6.97 11.19 -4.55
N ALA A 35 6.77 12.47 -4.89
CA ALA A 35 7.76 13.52 -4.69
C ALA A 35 8.04 13.81 -3.20
N GLU A 36 6.99 13.92 -2.38
CA GLU A 36 7.12 14.18 -0.92
C GLU A 36 7.88 13.07 -0.18
N ASN A 37 7.80 11.83 -0.67
CA ASN A 37 8.43 10.66 -0.05
C ASN A 37 9.67 10.13 -0.78
N GLU A 38 10.18 10.85 -1.80
CA GLU A 38 11.30 10.42 -2.64
C GLU A 38 11.15 8.97 -3.15
N SER A 39 9.94 8.62 -3.57
CA SER A 39 9.55 7.25 -3.96
C SER A 39 8.99 7.18 -5.37
N SER A 40 8.92 5.97 -5.95
CA SER A 40 8.29 5.81 -7.26
C SER A 40 6.76 5.78 -7.15
N LYS A 41 6.06 6.19 -8.21
CA LYS A 41 4.59 6.08 -8.30
C LYS A 41 4.11 4.63 -8.09
N ALA A 42 4.89 3.66 -8.54
CA ALA A 42 4.59 2.24 -8.36
C ALA A 42 4.66 1.83 -6.88
N ASP A 43 5.59 2.39 -6.11
CA ASP A 43 5.70 2.12 -4.68
C ASP A 43 4.55 2.75 -3.90
N VAL A 44 4.16 3.98 -4.27
CA VAL A 44 2.97 4.64 -3.70
C VAL A 44 1.71 3.80 -3.95
N LEU A 45 1.50 3.32 -5.17
CA LEU A 45 0.34 2.49 -5.51
C LEU A 45 0.38 1.14 -4.79
N ARG A 46 1.56 0.49 -4.69
CA ARG A 46 1.70 -0.77 -3.96
C ARG A 46 1.36 -0.60 -2.49
N PHE A 47 1.94 0.42 -1.84
CA PHE A 47 1.65 0.74 -0.45
C PHE A 47 0.16 1.05 -0.23
N ALA A 48 -0.47 1.81 -1.12
CA ALA A 48 -1.89 2.13 -1.01
C ALA A 48 -2.78 0.87 -1.06
N ILE A 49 -2.43 -0.10 -1.92
CA ILE A 49 -3.17 -1.37 -2.02
C ILE A 49 -2.95 -2.23 -0.75
N GLU A 50 -1.71 -2.33 -0.27
CA GLU A 50 -1.39 -3.05 0.97
C GLU A 50 -2.12 -2.45 2.18
N PHE A 51 -2.12 -1.12 2.27
CA PHE A 51 -2.83 -0.38 3.30
C PHE A 51 -4.34 -0.64 3.25
N LEU A 52 -4.95 -0.59 2.06
CA LEU A 52 -6.37 -0.87 1.89
C LEU A 52 -6.73 -2.32 2.27
N SER A 53 -5.87 -3.29 1.93
CA SER A 53 -6.04 -4.69 2.32
C SER A 53 -6.02 -4.85 3.84
N ALA A 54 -4.99 -4.33 4.49
CA ALA A 54 -4.86 -4.36 5.95
C ALA A 54 -6.03 -3.66 6.65
N ALA A 55 -6.48 -2.51 6.11
CA ALA A 55 -7.63 -1.79 6.65
C ALA A 55 -8.92 -2.61 6.55
N THR A 56 -9.11 -3.32 5.42
CA THR A 56 -10.27 -4.18 5.19
C THR A 56 -10.28 -5.39 6.13
N GLU A 57 -9.12 -6.00 6.38
CA GLU A 57 -8.97 -7.11 7.32
C GLU A 57 -9.23 -6.68 8.77
N ALA A 58 -8.68 -5.54 9.18
CA ALA A 58 -8.94 -4.96 10.50
C ALA A 58 -10.43 -4.68 10.72
N LYS A 59 -11.12 -4.10 9.72
CA LYS A 59 -12.58 -3.89 9.76
C LYS A 59 -13.34 -5.21 9.93
N LYS A 60 -12.96 -6.27 9.20
CA LYS A 60 -13.58 -7.61 9.35
C LYS A 60 -13.36 -8.20 10.75
N ALA A 61 -12.25 -7.88 11.39
CA ALA A 61 -11.95 -8.27 12.76
C ALA A 61 -12.63 -7.38 13.82
N GLY A 62 -13.45 -6.40 13.42
CA GLY A 62 -14.13 -5.47 14.33
C GLY A 62 -13.24 -4.35 14.87
N MET A 63 -12.10 -4.08 14.23
CA MET A 63 -11.17 -3.01 14.62
C MET A 63 -11.43 -1.73 13.81
N HIS A 64 -11.15 -0.57 14.43
CA HIS A 64 -11.15 0.72 13.74
C HIS A 64 -9.76 1.04 13.16
N VAL A 65 -9.72 1.49 11.91
CA VAL A 65 -8.47 1.86 11.22
C VAL A 65 -8.46 3.36 11.02
N GLY A 66 -7.49 4.04 11.58
CA GLY A 66 -7.47 5.49 11.58
C GLY A 66 -6.17 6.09 12.08
N ALA A 67 -6.02 7.39 11.86
CA ALA A 67 -5.04 8.18 12.57
C ALA A 67 -5.68 8.71 13.85
N TRP A 68 -5.02 8.51 15.00
CA TRP A 68 -5.42 9.14 16.24
C TRP A 68 -4.28 9.98 16.82
N LYS A 69 -4.64 11.09 17.46
CA LYS A 69 -3.74 11.89 18.29
C LYS A 69 -4.40 12.11 19.64
N GLU A 70 -3.66 11.86 20.70
CA GLU A 70 -4.04 12.23 22.06
C GLU A 70 -3.36 13.55 22.41
N GLU A 71 -4.13 14.55 22.80
CA GLU A 71 -3.61 15.85 23.19
C GLU A 71 -4.49 16.43 24.31
N GLY A 72 -3.91 16.65 25.49
CA GLY A 72 -4.61 17.24 26.65
C GLY A 72 -5.82 16.42 27.13
N GLY A 73 -5.78 15.09 27.01
CA GLY A 73 -6.88 14.20 27.42
C GLY A 73 -8.01 14.06 26.40
N ASN A 74 -7.91 14.70 25.22
CA ASN A 74 -8.85 14.54 24.12
C ASN A 74 -8.24 13.68 23.00
N ARG A 75 -8.99 12.67 22.53
CA ARG A 75 -8.61 11.85 21.38
C ARG A 75 -9.27 12.42 20.11
N ARG A 76 -8.46 12.86 19.15
CA ARG A 76 -8.93 13.19 17.80
C ARG A 76 -8.72 11.99 16.92
N GLU A 77 -9.80 11.44 16.39
CA GLU A 77 -9.79 10.27 15.52
C GLU A 77 -10.16 10.69 14.09
N ARG A 78 -9.41 10.18 13.10
CA ARG A 78 -9.80 10.17 11.70
C ARG A 78 -9.85 8.73 11.24
N GLU A 79 -11.04 8.23 10.97
CA GLU A 79 -11.25 6.88 10.45
C GLU A 79 -11.03 6.85 8.94
N PHE A 80 -10.27 5.86 8.47
CA PHE A 80 -10.16 5.55 7.06
C PHE A 80 -11.26 4.55 6.72
N VAL A 81 -12.37 5.04 6.16
CA VAL A 81 -13.47 4.18 5.72
C VAL A 81 -13.06 3.51 4.41
N GLY A 82 -12.73 2.22 4.48
CA GLY A 82 -12.60 1.37 3.30
C GLY A 82 -13.95 1.18 2.59
N ILE A 83 -13.91 0.89 1.29
CA ILE A 83 -15.09 0.58 0.45
C ILE A 83 -15.84 -0.64 1.00
#